data_AF-A0A8S2FQV1-F1
#
_entry.id   AF-A0A8S2FQV1-F1
#
_cell.length_a   1.000
_cell.length_b   1.000
_cell.length_c   1.000
_cell.angle_alpha   90.00
_cell.angle_beta   90.00
_cell.angle_gamma   90.00
#
_symmetry.space_group_name_H-M   'P 1'
#
loop_
_entity.id
_entity.type
_entity.pdbx_description
1 polymer ?
#
loop_
_entity_poly.entity_id
_entity_poly.type
_entity_poly.pdbx_seq_one_letter_code
_entity_poly.pdbx_strand_id
1 'polypeptide(L)'
;MKHRKLNVGIIGCGPSGLVTLKELKDEGHDGTVFEKSSVIGGIFTTFYQEGYMVSSNLVTMFSDFIGGEEDELLKKPRMLSFVEYSKYLNDYAEHFNLKSSIKFDSLVESVWKDIPTGKWKIRVKSILDEHETVHLFDRIAISSGTHQKRSMPNFTGQDRYQGKIKHLQDIKRFDDFSGKRVCIVGSGEGASDMAVAAAKYSKAAFISIRKDHGFIIPRYAPPDYDPADLNTSRAFWSLPRCFGQFYTYLLL
;
A
#
# COMPACT_ATOMS: atom_id res chain seq x y z
N MET A 1 -36.64 2.39 -5.99
CA MET A 1 -36.49 3.80 -6.42
C MET A 1 -35.25 3.86 -7.31
N LYS A 2 -35.31 4.37 -8.54
CA LYS A 2 -34.09 4.48 -9.37
C LYS A 2 -33.27 5.63 -8.81
N HIS A 3 -32.14 5.32 -8.18
CA HIS A 3 -31.18 6.34 -7.75
C HIS A 3 -30.68 7.13 -8.98
N ARG A 4 -30.51 8.44 -8.81
CA ARG A 4 -29.95 9.30 -9.86
C ARG A 4 -28.53 8.83 -10.16
N LYS A 5 -28.23 8.59 -11.44
CA LYS A 5 -26.85 8.33 -11.91
C LYS A 5 -25.95 9.53 -11.62
N LEU A 6 -24.84 9.31 -10.94
CA LEU A 6 -23.84 10.33 -10.60
C LEU A 6 -22.58 10.12 -11.45
N ASN A 7 -21.90 11.22 -11.78
CA ASN A 7 -20.54 11.18 -12.33
C ASN A 7 -19.52 11.54 -11.25
N VAL A 8 -18.58 10.65 -10.96
CA VAL A 8 -17.64 10.75 -9.84
C VAL A 8 -16.19 10.81 -10.31
N GLY A 9 -15.45 11.82 -9.85
CA GLY A 9 -14.01 11.94 -10.09
C GLY A 9 -13.23 11.26 -8.98
N ILE A 10 -12.39 10.29 -9.32
CA ILE A 10 -11.60 9.48 -8.38
C ILE A 10 -10.13 9.85 -8.54
N ILE A 11 -9.43 10.08 -7.43
CA ILE A 11 -8.02 10.53 -7.45
C ILE A 11 -7.14 9.41 -6.93
N GLY A 12 -6.35 8.79 -7.82
CA GLY A 12 -5.47 7.66 -7.52
C GLY A 12 -6.07 6.31 -7.89
N CYS A 13 -5.22 5.44 -8.47
CA CYS A 13 -5.53 4.09 -8.93
C CYS A 13 -4.70 3.03 -8.17
N GLY A 14 -4.59 3.22 -6.85
CA GLY A 14 -4.23 2.14 -5.93
C GLY A 14 -5.45 1.26 -5.59
N PRO A 15 -5.32 0.33 -4.63
CA PRO A 15 -6.42 -0.56 -4.22
C PRO A 15 -7.73 0.17 -3.91
N SER A 16 -7.66 1.27 -3.15
CA SER A 16 -8.83 2.07 -2.79
C SER A 16 -9.53 2.69 -4.00
N GLY A 17 -8.77 3.16 -4.99
CA GLY A 17 -9.32 3.78 -6.19
C GLY A 17 -10.01 2.76 -7.11
N LEU A 18 -9.42 1.58 -7.25
CA LEU A 18 -10.00 0.47 -8.03
C LEU A 18 -11.33 0.00 -7.44
N VAL A 19 -11.36 -0.29 -6.14
CA VAL A 19 -12.60 -0.71 -5.46
C VAL A 19 -13.64 0.40 -5.56
N THR A 20 -13.26 1.66 -5.31
CA THR A 20 -14.20 2.79 -5.46
C THR A 20 -14.81 2.83 -6.87
N LEU A 21 -14.00 2.69 -7.92
CA LEU A 21 -14.48 2.70 -9.30
C LEU A 21 -15.43 1.53 -9.57
N LYS A 22 -15.08 0.32 -9.12
CA LYS A 22 -15.92 -0.87 -9.30
C LYS A 22 -17.25 -0.73 -8.59
N GLU A 23 -17.25 -0.37 -7.31
CA GLU A 23 -18.47 -0.23 -6.51
C GLU A 23 -19.40 0.87 -7.08
N LEU A 24 -18.83 1.96 -7.61
CA LEU A 24 -19.61 2.97 -8.31
C LEU A 24 -20.28 2.41 -9.57
N LYS A 25 -19.58 1.59 -10.36
CA LYS A 25 -20.14 0.97 -11.57
C LYS A 25 -21.26 -0.01 -11.22
N ASP A 26 -21.10 -0.81 -10.17
CA ASP A 26 -22.10 -1.78 -9.72
C ASP A 26 -23.40 -1.09 -9.27
N GLU A 27 -23.29 0.07 -8.62
CA GLU A 27 -24.42 0.92 -8.23
C GLU A 27 -24.96 1.77 -9.42
N GLY A 28 -24.45 1.55 -10.63
CA GLY A 28 -24.91 2.22 -11.85
C GLY A 28 -24.47 3.68 -11.98
N HIS A 29 -23.41 4.09 -11.29
CA HIS A 29 -22.78 5.41 -11.42
C HIS A 29 -21.63 5.41 -12.43
N ASP A 30 -21.27 6.59 -12.94
CA ASP A 30 -20.08 6.79 -13.77
C ASP A 30 -18.90 7.20 -12.89
N GLY A 31 -17.72 6.61 -13.14
CA GLY A 31 -16.47 6.96 -12.46
C GLY A 31 -15.38 7.27 -13.47
N THR A 32 -14.56 8.29 -13.19
CA THR A 32 -13.30 8.54 -13.91
C THR A 32 -12.18 8.62 -12.90
N VAL A 33 -11.17 7.76 -13.04
CA VAL A 33 -9.98 7.76 -12.19
C VAL A 33 -8.88 8.58 -12.87
N PHE A 34 -8.22 9.44 -12.11
CA PHE A 34 -6.98 10.11 -12.53
C PHE A 34 -5.82 9.53 -11.73
N GLU A 35 -4.85 8.95 -12.42
CA GLU A 35 -3.65 8.34 -11.84
C GLU A 35 -2.41 9.04 -12.39
N LYS A 36 -1.49 9.43 -11.50
CA LYS A 36 -0.24 10.09 -11.89
C LYS A 36 0.76 9.12 -12.54
N SER A 37 0.69 7.83 -12.22
CA SER A 37 1.54 6.82 -12.82
C SER A 37 0.98 6.34 -14.16
N SER A 38 1.83 5.68 -14.95
CA SER A 38 1.42 4.93 -16.13
C SER A 38 0.89 3.52 -15.80
N VAL A 39 0.90 3.13 -14.52
CA VAL A 39 0.51 1.78 -14.06
C VAL A 39 -0.43 1.82 -12.86
N ILE A 40 -1.23 0.76 -12.74
CA ILE A 40 -2.11 0.49 -11.59
C ILE A 40 -1.28 -0.06 -10.42
N GLY A 41 -1.63 0.32 -9.19
CA GLY A 41 -1.12 -0.32 -7.97
C GLY A 41 -0.68 0.63 -6.86
N GLY A 42 -0.51 1.93 -7.17
CA GLY A 42 -0.19 2.95 -6.18
C GLY A 42 1.15 2.69 -5.49
N ILE A 43 1.16 2.52 -4.16
CA ILE A 43 2.42 2.41 -3.40
C ILE A 43 3.23 1.15 -3.76
N PHE A 44 2.55 0.07 -4.11
CA PHE A 44 3.14 -1.24 -4.38
C PHE A 44 3.98 -1.27 -5.67
N THR A 45 3.80 -0.29 -6.56
CA THR A 45 4.65 -0.14 -7.76
C THR A 45 5.83 0.80 -7.55
N THR A 46 5.87 1.53 -6.41
CA THR A 46 6.89 2.58 -6.16
C THR A 46 7.90 2.23 -5.08
N PHE A 47 7.59 1.25 -4.23
CA PHE A 47 8.52 0.71 -3.24
C PHE A 47 9.62 -0.18 -3.84
N TYR A 48 10.45 -0.73 -2.96
CA TYR A 48 11.45 -1.73 -3.31
C TYR A 48 10.78 -2.99 -3.87
N GLN A 49 11.41 -3.59 -4.89
CA GLN A 49 10.83 -4.70 -5.65
C GLN A 49 10.74 -5.98 -4.82
N GLU A 50 11.64 -6.15 -3.87
CA GLU A 50 11.75 -7.32 -3.00
C GLU A 50 10.77 -7.31 -1.82
N GLY A 51 9.83 -6.35 -1.81
CA GLY A 51 8.87 -6.18 -0.72
C GLY A 51 7.73 -7.17 -0.78
N TYR A 52 7.18 -7.47 0.40
CA TYR A 52 6.05 -8.38 0.59
C TYR A 52 4.97 -7.70 1.39
N MET A 53 3.72 -8.11 1.13
CA MET A 53 2.58 -7.77 1.96
C MET A 53 2.81 -8.24 3.40
N VAL A 54 2.25 -7.49 4.35
CA VAL A 54 2.26 -7.85 5.78
C VAL A 54 1.09 -8.77 6.16
N SER A 55 0.06 -8.79 5.32
CA SER A 55 -1.12 -9.63 5.44
C SER A 55 -1.15 -10.70 4.35
N SER A 56 -1.74 -11.84 4.68
CA SER A 56 -1.93 -12.96 3.76
C SER A 56 -2.82 -12.55 2.59
N ASN A 57 -2.67 -13.25 1.48
CA ASN A 57 -3.51 -13.10 0.31
C ASN A 57 -5.01 -13.23 0.65
N LEU A 58 -5.41 -14.16 1.52
CA LEU A 58 -6.82 -14.35 1.89
C LEU A 58 -7.44 -13.13 2.58
N VAL A 59 -6.64 -12.36 3.33
CA VAL A 59 -7.10 -11.14 4.02
C VAL A 59 -6.92 -9.90 3.14
N THR A 60 -6.04 -9.96 2.14
CA THR A 60 -5.66 -8.82 1.29
C THR A 60 -6.46 -8.75 -0.01
N MET A 61 -6.87 -9.88 -0.57
CA MET A 61 -7.67 -9.93 -1.80
C MET A 61 -9.08 -9.36 -1.56
N PHE A 62 -9.70 -8.92 -2.64
CA PHE A 62 -11.05 -8.36 -2.62
C PHE A 62 -12.07 -9.49 -2.54
N SER A 63 -13.18 -9.23 -1.85
CA SER A 63 -14.18 -10.23 -1.47
C SER A 63 -14.84 -10.95 -2.65
N ASP A 64 -14.94 -10.29 -3.80
CA ASP A 64 -15.57 -10.79 -5.02
C ASP A 64 -14.56 -11.11 -6.13
N PHE A 65 -13.27 -11.06 -5.82
CA PHE A 65 -12.18 -11.43 -6.71
C PHE A 65 -11.06 -12.07 -5.92
N ILE A 66 -11.37 -13.23 -5.37
CA ILE A 66 -10.40 -14.14 -4.80
C ILE A 66 -9.80 -14.83 -6.02
N GLY A 67 -8.50 -14.61 -6.31
CA GLY A 67 -7.85 -14.92 -7.60
C GLY A 67 -8.33 -16.20 -8.30
N GLY A 68 -8.40 -16.19 -9.64
CA GLY A 68 -9.18 -17.16 -10.45
C GLY A 68 -8.99 -18.63 -10.06
N GLU A 69 -9.96 -19.48 -10.41
CA GLU A 69 -10.03 -20.90 -9.98
C GLU A 69 -8.76 -21.75 -10.27
N GLU A 70 -7.91 -21.31 -11.20
CA GLU A 70 -6.65 -21.96 -11.55
C GLU A 70 -5.41 -21.37 -10.84
N ASP A 71 -5.58 -20.34 -10.02
CA ASP A 71 -4.49 -19.56 -9.46
C ASP A 71 -3.86 -20.28 -8.25
N GLU A 72 -2.58 -20.61 -8.38
CA GLU A 72 -1.74 -21.16 -7.29
C GLU A 72 -1.80 -20.32 -6.01
N LEU A 73 -2.17 -19.04 -6.12
CA LEU A 73 -2.40 -18.15 -4.99
C LEU A 73 -3.36 -18.74 -3.94
N LEU A 74 -4.37 -19.51 -4.32
CA LEU A 74 -5.33 -20.09 -3.36
C LEU A 74 -4.90 -21.42 -2.76
N LYS A 75 -3.87 -22.08 -3.30
CA LYS A 75 -3.45 -23.43 -2.86
C LYS A 75 -2.84 -23.43 -1.46
N LYS A 76 -2.18 -22.34 -1.06
CA LYS A 76 -1.69 -22.14 0.30
C LYS A 76 -1.71 -20.65 0.67
N PRO A 77 -2.29 -20.27 1.82
CA PRO A 77 -2.23 -18.89 2.28
C PRO A 77 -0.79 -18.41 2.44
N ARG A 78 -0.49 -17.22 1.91
CA ARG A 78 0.85 -16.64 1.95
C ARG A 78 0.86 -15.13 1.78
N MET A 79 1.98 -14.53 2.13
CA MET A 79 2.27 -13.12 1.86
C MET A 79 2.63 -12.96 0.38
N LEU A 80 1.87 -12.14 -0.35
CA LEU A 80 2.20 -11.81 -1.74
C LEU A 80 3.40 -10.85 -1.77
N SER A 81 4.29 -11.00 -2.75
CA SER A 81 5.22 -9.92 -3.09
C SER A 81 4.44 -8.71 -3.63
N PHE A 82 5.04 -7.52 -3.56
CA PHE A 82 4.42 -6.32 -4.15
C PHE A 82 4.20 -6.44 -5.66
N VAL A 83 5.05 -7.23 -6.35
CA VAL A 83 4.89 -7.54 -7.78
C VAL A 83 3.66 -8.40 -8.01
N GLU A 84 3.49 -9.49 -7.25
CA GLU A 84 2.32 -10.37 -7.32
C GLU A 84 1.04 -9.61 -6.99
N TYR A 85 1.05 -8.78 -5.94
CA TYR A 85 -0.12 -7.99 -5.58
C TYR A 85 -0.45 -6.93 -6.64
N SER A 86 0.55 -6.30 -7.25
CA SER A 86 0.34 -5.38 -8.37
C SER A 86 -0.25 -6.08 -9.59
N LYS A 87 0.18 -7.33 -9.88
CA LYS A 87 -0.44 -8.17 -10.91
C LYS A 87 -1.91 -8.44 -10.59
N TYR A 88 -2.20 -8.89 -9.36
CA TYR A 88 -3.57 -9.13 -8.88
C TYR A 88 -4.49 -7.91 -9.08
N LEU A 89 -4.01 -6.69 -8.76
CA LEU A 89 -4.77 -5.46 -8.97
C LEU A 89 -5.04 -5.16 -10.46
N ASN A 90 -4.10 -5.51 -11.34
CA ASN A 90 -4.28 -5.38 -12.78
C ASN A 90 -5.27 -6.42 -13.32
N ASP A 91 -5.22 -7.65 -12.82
CA ASP A 91 -6.18 -8.71 -13.16
C ASP A 91 -7.59 -8.33 -12.71
N TYR A 92 -7.74 -7.76 -11.51
CA TYR A 92 -9.01 -7.21 -11.02
C TYR A 92 -9.55 -6.12 -11.96
N ALA A 93 -8.70 -5.16 -12.33
CA ALA A 93 -9.08 -4.08 -13.23
C ALA A 93 -9.49 -4.57 -14.62
N GLU A 94 -8.90 -5.67 -15.10
CA GLU A 94 -9.29 -6.32 -16.36
C GLU A 94 -10.61 -7.06 -16.22
N HIS A 95 -10.76 -7.90 -15.19
CA HIS A 95 -11.94 -8.72 -14.94
C HIS A 95 -13.22 -7.87 -14.88
N PHE A 96 -13.18 -6.73 -14.20
CA PHE A 96 -14.32 -5.81 -14.08
C PHE A 96 -14.32 -4.70 -15.15
N ASN A 97 -13.47 -4.79 -16.18
CA ASN A 97 -13.37 -3.80 -17.27
C ASN A 97 -13.28 -2.34 -16.76
N LEU A 98 -12.37 -2.10 -15.83
CA LEU A 98 -12.17 -0.81 -15.17
C LEU A 98 -11.22 0.10 -15.96
N LYS A 99 -10.31 -0.48 -16.75
CA LYS A 99 -9.23 0.25 -17.45
C LYS A 99 -9.71 1.38 -18.35
N SER A 100 -10.86 1.21 -19.00
CA SER A 100 -11.47 2.25 -19.86
C SER A 100 -11.84 3.55 -19.11
N SER A 101 -11.98 3.48 -17.79
CA SER A 101 -12.33 4.61 -16.93
C SER A 101 -11.12 5.23 -16.22
N ILE A 102 -9.91 4.73 -16.48
CA ILE A 102 -8.68 5.18 -15.85
C ILE A 102 -7.90 6.05 -16.83
N LYS A 103 -7.58 7.27 -16.40
CA LYS A 103 -6.67 8.19 -17.08
C LYS A 103 -5.33 8.16 -16.37
N PHE A 104 -4.37 7.48 -16.99
CA PHE A 104 -2.99 7.43 -16.56
C PHE A 104 -2.26 8.75 -16.86
N ASP A 105 -1.04 8.88 -16.33
CA ASP A 105 -0.16 10.03 -16.54
C ASP A 105 -0.86 11.38 -16.26
N SER A 106 -1.80 11.36 -15.31
CA SER A 106 -2.73 12.45 -15.01
C SER A 106 -2.55 12.90 -13.56
N LEU A 107 -1.75 13.96 -13.36
CA LEU A 107 -1.51 14.54 -12.05
C LEU A 107 -2.67 15.47 -11.66
N VAL A 108 -3.40 15.13 -10.60
CA VAL A 108 -4.39 16.04 -10.01
C VAL A 108 -3.66 17.07 -9.13
N GLU A 109 -3.74 18.34 -9.51
CA GLU A 109 -3.06 19.43 -8.79
C GLU A 109 -3.97 20.15 -7.79
N SER A 110 -5.27 20.28 -8.12
CA SER A 110 -6.23 20.96 -7.26
C SER A 110 -7.65 20.47 -7.48
N VAL A 111 -8.45 20.55 -6.42
CA VAL A 111 -9.86 20.19 -6.40
C VAL A 111 -10.62 21.25 -5.63
N TRP A 112 -11.70 21.76 -6.21
CA TRP A 112 -12.54 22.77 -5.56
C TRP A 112 -14.00 22.60 -5.96
N LYS A 113 -14.89 23.09 -5.10
CA LYS A 113 -16.32 23.10 -5.38
C LYS A 113 -16.69 24.36 -6.14
N ASP A 114 -17.39 24.18 -7.25
CA ASP A 114 -17.96 25.27 -8.04
C ASP A 114 -19.30 25.69 -7.41
N ILE A 115 -19.28 26.78 -6.66
CA ILE A 115 -20.44 27.22 -5.86
C ILE A 115 -21.71 27.40 -6.70
N PRO A 116 -21.68 28.05 -7.89
CA PRO A 116 -22.89 28.27 -8.68
C PRO A 116 -23.55 26.98 -9.19
N THR A 117 -22.76 25.98 -9.59
CA THR A 117 -23.27 24.73 -10.16
C THR A 117 -23.44 23.62 -9.13
N GLY A 118 -22.82 23.76 -7.95
CA GLY A 118 -22.74 22.73 -6.92
C GLY A 118 -21.83 21.54 -7.27
N LYS A 119 -21.19 21.55 -8.45
CA LYS A 119 -20.30 20.49 -8.94
C LYS A 119 -18.87 20.65 -8.39
N TRP A 120 -18.09 19.59 -8.50
CA TRP A 120 -16.66 19.60 -8.20
C TRP A 120 -15.85 19.80 -9.47
N LYS A 121 -14.85 20.66 -9.41
CA LYS A 121 -13.84 20.87 -10.45
C LYS A 121 -12.54 20.19 -10.02
N ILE A 122 -11.97 19.41 -10.93
CA ILE A 122 -10.65 18.76 -10.77
C ILE A 122 -9.73 19.33 -11.85
N ARG A 123 -8.64 19.98 -11.44
CA ARG A 123 -7.55 20.38 -12.34
C ARG A 123 -6.55 19.24 -12.47
N VAL A 124 -6.28 18.86 -13.70
CA VAL A 124 -5.40 17.75 -14.06
C VAL A 124 -4.32 18.26 -15.00
N LYS A 125 -3.07 18.02 -14.64
CA LYS A 125 -1.91 18.23 -15.49
C LYS A 125 -1.46 16.89 -16.06
N SER A 126 -1.38 16.79 -17.38
CA SER A 126 -0.79 15.64 -18.07
C SER A 126 0.71 15.60 -17.81
N ILE A 127 1.24 14.43 -17.47
CA ILE A 127 2.67 14.23 -17.22
C ILE A 127 3.44 14.05 -18.53
N LEU A 128 2.76 13.69 -19.61
CA LEU A 128 3.40 13.43 -20.92
C LEU A 128 3.72 14.73 -21.68
N ASP A 129 2.81 15.70 -21.64
CA ASP A 129 2.88 16.92 -22.45
C ASP A 129 2.63 18.22 -21.66
N GLU A 130 2.52 18.12 -20.33
CA GLU A 130 2.27 19.23 -19.41
C GLU A 130 0.95 20.00 -19.63
N HIS A 131 0.05 19.50 -20.48
CA HIS A 131 -1.21 20.17 -20.74
C HIS A 131 -2.15 20.10 -19.53
N GLU A 132 -2.76 21.25 -19.18
CA GLU A 132 -3.71 21.37 -18.07
C GLU A 132 -5.15 21.34 -18.57
N THR A 133 -5.98 20.54 -17.92
CA THR A 133 -7.43 20.44 -18.18
C THR A 133 -8.22 20.52 -16.88
N VAL A 134 -9.48 20.95 -16.98
CA VAL A 134 -10.41 21.00 -15.84
C VAL A 134 -11.64 20.16 -16.14
N HIS A 135 -11.92 19.21 -15.24
CA HIS A 135 -13.05 18.30 -15.35
C HIS A 135 -14.12 18.59 -14.29
N LEU A 136 -15.39 18.38 -14.63
CA LEU A 136 -16.55 18.62 -13.75
C LEU A 136 -17.20 17.30 -13.34
N PHE A 137 -17.45 17.13 -12.04
CA PHE A 137 -18.05 15.93 -11.46
C PHE A 137 -19.15 16.27 -10.45
N ASP A 138 -20.12 15.37 -10.25
CA ASP A 138 -21.14 15.52 -9.20
C ASP A 138 -20.55 15.26 -7.81
N ARG A 139 -19.60 14.33 -7.70
CA ARG A 139 -18.91 13.94 -6.47
C ARG A 139 -17.43 13.64 -6.75
N ILE A 140 -16.65 13.54 -5.69
CA ILE A 140 -15.24 13.16 -5.74
C ILE A 140 -14.95 12.05 -4.72
N ALA A 141 -13.97 11.21 -5.03
CA ALA A 141 -13.41 10.25 -4.10
C ALA A 141 -11.88 10.40 -4.08
N ILE A 142 -11.32 10.64 -2.89
CA ILE A 142 -9.88 10.84 -2.70
C ILE A 142 -9.24 9.50 -2.32
N SER A 143 -8.46 8.93 -3.22
CA SER A 143 -7.75 7.65 -3.08
C SER A 143 -6.24 7.78 -3.32
N SER A 144 -5.67 8.95 -3.02
CA SER A 144 -4.26 9.31 -3.31
C SER A 144 -3.22 8.65 -2.37
N GLY A 145 -3.68 7.96 -1.33
CA GLY A 145 -2.85 7.27 -0.35
C GLY A 145 -2.22 8.19 0.71
N THR A 146 -1.89 7.62 1.85
CA THR A 146 -1.41 8.35 3.05
C THR A 146 0.12 8.43 3.15
N HIS A 147 0.85 7.60 2.40
CA HIS A 147 2.31 7.47 2.51
C HIS A 147 3.09 8.19 1.40
N GLN A 148 2.50 9.22 0.76
CA GLN A 148 3.17 9.95 -0.32
C GLN A 148 4.20 10.96 0.20
N LYS A 149 3.93 11.61 1.34
CA LYS A 149 4.82 12.63 1.91
C LYS A 149 5.80 11.99 2.88
N ARG A 150 7.09 12.26 2.67
CA ARG A 150 8.18 11.80 3.54
C ARG A 150 8.20 12.58 4.84
N SER A 151 8.50 11.87 5.93
CA SER A 151 8.80 12.49 7.22
C SER A 151 10.26 12.20 7.54
N MET A 152 11.12 13.20 7.34
CA MET A 152 12.55 13.07 7.61
C MET A 152 12.89 13.77 8.93
N PRO A 153 13.39 13.05 9.95
CA PRO A 153 13.86 13.70 11.16
C PRO A 153 15.13 14.51 10.87
N ASN A 154 15.29 15.64 11.58
CA ASN A 154 16.54 16.38 11.63
C ASN A 154 17.33 15.94 12.85
N PHE A 155 18.56 15.47 12.66
CA PHE A 155 19.43 15.06 13.76
C PHE A 155 20.43 16.16 14.12
N THR A 156 20.69 16.33 15.41
CA THR A 156 21.74 17.25 15.88
C THR A 156 23.10 16.81 15.34
N GLY A 157 23.79 17.71 14.63
CA GLY A 157 25.09 17.44 14.01
C GLY A 157 25.02 16.62 12.72
N GLN A 158 23.85 16.48 12.11
CA GLN A 158 23.65 15.77 10.84
C GLN A 158 24.51 16.30 9.69
N ASP A 159 24.81 17.60 9.69
CA ASP A 159 25.68 18.30 8.76
C ASP A 159 27.13 17.81 8.78
N ARG A 160 27.59 17.29 9.93
CA ARG A 160 28.94 16.73 10.09
C ARG A 160 29.04 15.26 9.67
N TYR A 161 27.90 14.61 9.45
CA TYR A 161 27.88 13.20 9.04
C TYR A 161 28.25 13.07 7.56
N GLN A 162 29.35 12.38 7.29
CA GLN A 162 29.86 12.19 5.92
C GLN A 162 29.19 11.03 5.16
N GLY A 163 28.36 10.23 5.84
CA GLY A 163 27.63 9.14 5.22
C GLY A 163 26.33 9.60 4.55
N LYS A 164 25.63 8.65 3.93
CA LYS A 164 24.34 8.92 3.27
C LYS A 164 23.19 8.71 4.25
N ILE A 165 22.30 9.70 4.34
CA ILE A 165 21.04 9.58 5.08
C ILE A 165 19.91 9.56 4.06
N LYS A 166 19.13 8.48 4.05
CA LYS A 166 18.03 8.27 3.10
C LYS A 166 16.74 7.98 3.86
N HIS A 167 15.61 8.44 3.33
CA HIS A 167 14.31 7.91 3.72
C HIS A 167 14.08 6.57 3.02
N LEU A 168 13.32 5.65 3.60
CA LEU A 168 13.10 4.31 3.02
C LEU A 168 12.52 4.34 1.60
N GLN A 169 11.76 5.38 1.26
CA GLN A 169 11.19 5.58 -0.09
C GLN A 169 12.25 5.79 -1.19
N ASP A 170 13.47 6.19 -0.82
CA ASP A 170 14.61 6.37 -1.72
C ASP A 170 15.44 5.09 -1.89
N ILE A 171 15.00 4.00 -1.28
CA ILE A 171 15.62 2.68 -1.37
C ILE A 171 14.78 1.86 -2.33
N LYS A 172 15.38 1.50 -3.48
CA LYS A 172 14.69 0.78 -4.56
C LYS A 172 15.03 -0.69 -4.60
N ARG A 173 16.18 -1.06 -4.06
CA ARG A 173 16.71 -2.42 -4.02
C ARG A 173 17.42 -2.65 -2.69
N PHE A 174 17.36 -3.86 -2.18
CA PHE A 174 17.99 -4.19 -0.90
C PHE A 174 19.51 -4.36 -1.00
N ASP A 175 20.01 -4.69 -2.20
CA ASP A 175 21.45 -4.79 -2.48
C ASP A 175 22.18 -3.43 -2.45
N ASP A 176 21.44 -2.31 -2.40
CA ASP A 176 21.97 -0.97 -2.09
C ASP A 176 22.75 -0.95 -0.76
N PHE A 177 22.54 -1.92 0.13
CA PHE A 177 23.24 -2.03 1.41
C PHE A 177 24.58 -2.77 1.34
N SER A 178 24.91 -3.38 0.20
CA SER A 178 26.08 -4.24 0.02
C SER A 178 27.39 -3.58 0.48
N GLY A 179 28.11 -4.24 1.38
CA GLY A 179 29.40 -3.79 1.91
C GLY A 179 29.36 -2.58 2.85
N LYS A 180 28.17 -2.05 3.17
CA LYS A 180 28.00 -0.85 4.02
C LYS A 180 27.75 -1.20 5.48
N ARG A 181 27.93 -0.23 6.37
CA ARG A 181 27.39 -0.27 7.73
C ARG A 181 26.11 0.55 7.74
N VAL A 182 24.98 -0.06 8.10
CA VAL A 182 23.65 0.55 7.95
C VAL A 182 23.02 0.72 9.33
N CYS A 183 22.55 1.93 9.62
CA CYS A 183 21.73 2.21 10.80
C CYS A 183 20.31 2.54 10.36
N ILE A 184 19.34 1.72 10.77
CA ILE A 184 17.91 1.95 10.57
C ILE A 184 17.38 2.75 11.76
N VAL A 185 16.72 3.87 11.50
CA VAL A 185 16.09 4.69 12.54
C VAL A 185 14.58 4.47 12.52
N GLY A 186 14.04 3.93 13.61
CA GLY A 186 12.63 3.55 13.75
C GLY A 186 12.39 2.04 13.72
N SER A 187 11.14 1.65 14.01
CA SER A 187 10.73 0.25 14.19
C SER A 187 9.31 -0.04 13.65
N GLY A 188 8.86 0.70 12.64
CA GLY A 188 7.62 0.38 11.93
C GLY A 188 7.83 -0.72 10.87
N GLU A 189 6.77 -1.14 10.19
CA GLU A 189 6.84 -2.21 9.17
C GLU A 189 7.93 -2.02 8.12
N GLY A 190 8.01 -0.81 7.54
CA GLY A 190 9.07 -0.49 6.59
C GLY A 190 10.47 -0.55 7.19
N ALA A 191 10.64 -0.23 8.48
CA ALA A 191 11.91 -0.35 9.17
C ALA A 191 12.29 -1.83 9.41
N SER A 192 11.31 -2.70 9.68
CA SER A 192 11.50 -4.15 9.78
C SER A 192 12.01 -4.74 8.46
N ASP A 193 11.42 -4.35 7.34
CA ASP A 193 11.91 -4.75 6.01
C ASP A 193 13.34 -4.26 5.76
N MET A 194 13.66 -2.99 6.11
CA MET A 194 15.02 -2.46 5.99
C MET A 194 16.00 -3.20 6.91
N ALA A 195 15.58 -3.63 8.09
CA ALA A 195 16.41 -4.38 9.02
C ALA A 195 16.75 -5.77 8.45
N VAL A 196 15.77 -6.48 7.88
CA VAL A 196 15.99 -7.77 7.20
C VAL A 196 16.94 -7.59 6.01
N ALA A 197 16.70 -6.57 5.19
CA ALA A 197 17.56 -6.25 4.06
C ALA A 197 19.00 -5.93 4.49
N ALA A 198 19.18 -5.07 5.50
CA ALA A 198 20.50 -4.72 6.01
C ALA A 198 21.20 -5.92 6.65
N ALA A 199 20.49 -6.77 7.40
CA ALA A 199 21.07 -7.98 7.98
C ALA A 199 21.59 -8.95 6.91
N LYS A 200 20.91 -9.02 5.76
CA LYS A 200 21.29 -9.91 4.65
C LYS A 200 22.45 -9.38 3.80
N TYR A 201 22.44 -8.08 3.47
CA TYR A 201 23.34 -7.53 2.44
C TYR A 201 24.45 -6.65 3.02
N SER A 202 24.27 -6.04 4.19
CA SER A 202 25.26 -5.10 4.74
C SER A 202 26.41 -5.79 5.48
N LYS A 203 27.52 -5.07 5.68
CA LYS A 203 28.63 -5.51 6.55
C LYS A 203 28.23 -5.52 8.03
N ALA A 204 27.34 -4.62 8.43
CA ALA A 204 26.79 -4.54 9.78
C ALA A 204 25.49 -3.74 9.78
N ALA A 205 24.47 -4.25 10.47
CA ALA A 205 23.18 -3.60 10.63
C ALA A 205 22.96 -3.17 12.08
N PHE A 206 22.43 -1.96 12.27
CA PHE A 206 22.06 -1.40 13.57
C PHE A 206 20.63 -0.89 13.48
N ILE A 207 19.87 -1.03 14.56
CA ILE A 207 18.53 -0.46 14.67
C ILE A 207 18.53 0.52 15.84
N SER A 208 18.12 1.76 15.58
CA SER A 208 17.95 2.81 16.57
C SER A 208 16.46 3.04 16.80
N ILE A 209 16.02 2.69 18.01
CA ILE A 209 14.63 2.84 18.45
C ILE A 209 14.57 3.83 19.61
N ARG A 210 13.60 4.75 19.58
CA ARG A 210 13.43 5.77 20.63
C ARG A 210 12.66 5.24 21.84
N LYS A 211 11.69 4.37 21.60
CA LYS A 211 10.82 3.74 22.60
C LYS A 211 10.81 2.24 22.32
N ASP A 212 10.34 1.46 23.30
CA ASP A 212 10.12 0.03 23.09
C ASP A 212 9.30 -0.21 21.81
N HIS A 213 9.73 -1.19 21.04
CA HIS A 213 9.15 -1.59 19.77
C HIS A 213 7.81 -2.33 19.92
N GLY A 214 7.43 -2.73 21.14
CA GLY A 214 6.24 -3.54 21.38
C GLY A 214 6.47 -5.01 21.00
N PHE A 215 5.46 -5.66 20.44
CA PHE A 215 5.55 -7.06 20.02
C PHE A 215 6.03 -7.15 18.56
N ILE A 216 7.06 -7.97 18.32
CA ILE A 216 7.39 -8.42 16.97
C ILE A 216 6.58 -9.68 16.71
N ILE A 217 5.71 -9.62 15.71
CA ILE A 217 4.94 -10.78 15.25
C ILE A 217 5.53 -11.23 13.92
N PRO A 218 5.98 -12.48 13.78
CA PRO A 218 6.46 -12.98 12.51
C PRO A 218 5.28 -13.10 11.53
N ARG A 219 5.56 -12.93 10.22
CA ARG A 219 4.52 -13.12 9.18
C ARG A 219 3.97 -14.55 9.14
N TYR A 220 4.77 -15.52 9.58
CA TYR A 220 4.41 -16.94 9.64
C TYR A 220 4.65 -17.46 11.05
N ALA A 221 3.73 -18.26 11.58
CA ALA A 221 3.78 -18.77 12.94
C ALA A 221 3.73 -20.31 12.99
N PRO A 222 4.45 -20.97 13.92
CA PRO A 222 4.31 -22.40 14.19
C PRO A 222 2.87 -22.83 14.54
N PRO A 223 2.51 -24.12 14.42
CA PRO A 223 3.35 -25.26 14.04
C PRO A 223 3.47 -25.47 12.52
N ASP A 224 2.46 -25.07 11.74
CA ASP A 224 2.39 -25.33 10.29
C ASP A 224 3.07 -24.26 9.43
N TYR A 225 3.62 -23.21 10.08
CA TYR A 225 4.20 -22.03 9.44
C TYR A 225 3.21 -21.36 8.48
N ASP A 226 1.95 -21.28 8.91
CA ASP A 226 0.91 -20.55 8.20
C ASP A 226 0.99 -19.04 8.52
N PRO A 227 0.43 -18.19 7.64
CA PRO A 227 0.29 -16.78 7.90
C PRO A 227 -0.28 -16.48 9.29
N ALA A 228 0.43 -15.64 10.05
CA ALA A 228 0.06 -15.35 11.43
C ALA A 228 -1.31 -14.69 11.54
N ASP A 229 -1.75 -13.96 10.52
CA ASP A 229 -3.06 -13.30 10.47
C ASP A 229 -4.25 -14.28 10.40
N LEU A 230 -4.02 -15.54 9.97
CA LEU A 230 -5.03 -16.60 10.03
C LEU A 230 -5.24 -17.14 11.45
N ASN A 231 -4.17 -17.14 12.25
CA ASN A 231 -4.19 -17.67 13.61
C ASN A 231 -4.46 -16.58 14.67
N THR A 232 -4.39 -15.30 14.30
CA THR A 232 -4.78 -14.18 15.16
C THR A 232 -6.30 -13.98 15.20
N SER A 233 -7.05 -15.00 15.63
CA SER A 233 -8.44 -14.80 16.03
C SER A 233 -8.48 -13.86 17.23
N ARG A 234 -9.37 -12.85 17.19
CA ARG A 234 -9.62 -11.96 18.35
C ARG A 234 -10.04 -12.76 19.59
N ALA A 235 -10.56 -13.97 19.44
CA ALA A 235 -10.91 -14.85 20.55
C ALA A 235 -9.69 -15.18 21.43
N PHE A 236 -8.56 -15.57 20.83
CA PHE A 236 -7.33 -15.90 21.59
C PHE A 236 -6.74 -14.68 22.30
N TRP A 237 -6.79 -13.51 21.67
CA TRP A 237 -6.24 -12.26 22.23
C TRP A 237 -7.20 -11.49 23.14
N SER A 238 -8.49 -11.88 23.17
CA SER A 238 -9.48 -11.38 24.12
C SER A 238 -9.38 -12.05 25.50
N LEU A 239 -8.56 -13.09 25.63
CA LEU A 239 -8.25 -13.71 26.91
C LEU A 239 -7.47 -12.73 27.80
N PRO A 240 -7.72 -12.71 29.12
CA PRO A 240 -6.98 -11.85 30.04
C PRO A 240 -5.47 -12.04 29.89
N ARG A 241 -4.68 -10.95 30.04
CA ARG A 241 -3.21 -10.96 29.84
C ARG A 241 -2.47 -12.11 30.55
N CYS A 242 -2.98 -12.58 31.70
CA CYS A 242 -2.41 -13.71 32.42
C CYS A 242 -2.45 -15.03 31.61
N PHE A 243 -3.43 -15.22 30.74
CA PHE A 243 -3.48 -16.34 29.81
C PHE A 243 -2.61 -16.14 28.58
N GLY A 244 -2.41 -14.89 28.14
CA GLY A 244 -1.52 -14.57 27.02
C GLY A 244 -0.09 -15.08 27.23
N GLN A 245 0.48 -14.90 28.44
CA GLN A 245 1.81 -15.44 28.77
C GLN A 245 1.88 -16.97 28.73
N PHE A 246 0.82 -17.65 29.17
CA PHE A 246 0.73 -19.11 29.12
C PHE A 246 0.68 -19.62 27.68
N TYR A 247 -0.09 -18.97 26.81
CA TYR A 247 -0.17 -19.32 25.38
C TYR A 247 1.11 -18.96 24.60
N THR A 248 1.75 -17.83 24.89
CA THR A 248 3.06 -17.50 24.29
C THR A 248 4.11 -18.58 24.58
N TYR A 249 4.09 -19.19 25.77
CA TYR A 249 4.98 -20.30 26.12
C TYR A 249 4.63 -21.64 25.47
N LEU A 250 3.37 -21.82 25.06
CA LEU A 250 2.88 -23.04 24.42
C LEU A 250 2.99 -23.01 22.88
N LEU A 251 3.06 -21.80 22.30
CA LEU A 251 3.09 -21.57 20.86
C LEU A 251 4.49 -21.20 20.32
N LEU A 252 5.47 -21.01 21.21
CA LEU A 252 6.91 -20.89 20.89
C LEU A 252 7.60 -22.24 21.10
#